data_AF-A0A7V2XB67-F1
#
_entry.id   AF-A0A7V2XB67-F1
#
_cell.length_a   1.000
_cell.length_b   1.000
_cell.length_c   1.000
_cell.angle_alpha   90.00
_cell.angle_beta   90.00
_cell.angle_gamma   90.00
#
_symmetry.space_group_name_H-M   'P 1'
#
loop_
_entity.id
_entity.type
_entity.pdbx_description
1 polymer ?
#
loop_
_entity_poly.entity_id
_entity_poly.type
_entity_poly.pdbx_seq_one_letter_code
_entity_poly.pdbx_strand_id
1 'polypeptide(L)' 'MEAPSGEKILLEILLESAVRMYGEERTKALEPTLRDQARGLSAVEDYPLPTEEEPAFGK' A
#
# COMPACT_ATOMS: atom_id res chain seq x y z
N MET A 1 15.71 -12.49 10.97
CA MET A 1 14.70 -11.42 11.10
C MET A 1 13.86 -11.48 9.83
N GLU A 2 12.55 -11.67 9.94
CA GLU A 2 11.65 -11.64 8.79
C GLU A 2 11.51 -10.20 8.29
N ALA A 3 11.46 -10.01 6.96
CA ALA A 3 11.19 -8.71 6.38
C ALA A 3 9.74 -8.31 6.72
N PRO A 4 9.48 -7.04 7.10
CA PRO A 4 8.11 -6.58 7.33
C PRO A 4 7.29 -6.69 6.03
N SER A 5 6.01 -7.03 6.15
CA SER A 5 5.09 -7.08 5.01
C SER A 5 4.91 -5.69 4.37
N GLY A 6 4.60 -5.65 3.07
CA GLY A 6 4.31 -4.41 2.35
C GLY A 6 3.22 -3.57 3.03
N GLU A 7 2.14 -4.22 3.50
CA GLU A 7 1.07 -3.56 4.28
C GLU A 7 1.63 -2.83 5.51
N LYS A 8 2.55 -3.45 6.25
CA LYS A 8 3.11 -2.86 7.47
C LYS A 8 3.98 -1.64 7.16
N ILE A 9 4.82 -1.73 6.13
CA ILE A 9 5.66 -0.60 5.69
C ILE A 9 4.78 0.57 5.24
N LEU A 10 3.75 0.29 4.43
CA LEU A 10 2.82 1.30 3.95
C LEU A 10 2.04 1.96 5.10
N LEU A 11 1.58 1.17 6.07
CA LEU A 11 0.88 1.70 7.23
C LEU A 11 1.78 2.62 8.08
N GLU A 12 3.04 2.25 8.30
CA GLU A 12 4.00 3.08 9.04
C GLU A 12 4.22 4.44 8.33
N ILE A 13 4.42 4.43 7.01
CA ILE A 13 4.57 5.66 6.20
C ILE A 13 3.32 6.54 6.31
N LEU A 14 2.13 5.95 6.17
CA LEU A 14 0.86 6.67 6.23
C LEU A 14 0.62 7.31 7.60
N LEU A 15 0.91 6.59 8.69
CA LEU A 15 0.79 7.10 10.05
C LEU A 15 1.78 8.22 10.33
N GLU A 16 3.06 8.06 9.95
CA GLU A 16 4.07 9.11 10.12
C GLU A 16 3.70 10.39 9.37
N SER A 17 3.21 10.24 8.13
CA SER A 17 2.76 11.37 7.31
C SER A 17 1.54 12.07 7.95
N ALA A 18 0.56 11.29 8.41
CA ALA A 18 -0.62 11.83 9.07
C ALA A 18 -0.28 12.57 10.37
N VAL A 19 0.64 12.05 11.18
CA VAL A 19 1.12 12.75 12.38
C VAL A 19 1.80 14.07 12.02
N ARG A 20 2.66 14.08 10.99
CA ARG A 20 3.33 15.31 10.54
C ARG A 20 2.37 16.37 10.01
N MET A 21 1.29 15.96 9.33
CA MET A 21 0.34 16.88 8.70
C MET A 21 -0.78 17.34 9.64
N TYR A 22 -1.28 16.46 10.49
CA TYR A 22 -2.53 16.68 11.25
C TYR A 22 -2.34 16.58 12.76
N GLY A 23 -1.20 16.08 13.24
CA GLY A 23 -0.92 15.84 14.65
C GLY A 23 -1.42 14.48 15.15
N GLU A 24 -0.91 14.05 16.30
CA GLU A 24 -1.16 12.73 16.86
C GLU A 24 -2.65 12.47 17.16
N GLU A 25 -3.36 13.44 17.74
CA GLU A 25 -4.78 13.26 18.10
C GLU A 25 -5.67 13.02 16.88
N ARG A 26 -5.49 13.82 15.82
CA ARG A 26 -6.25 13.64 14.58
C ARG A 26 -5.88 12.34 13.87
N THR A 27 -4.62 11.92 13.96
CA THR A 27 -4.16 10.66 13.36
C THR A 27 -4.85 9.45 13.97
N LYS A 28 -5.13 9.44 15.29
CA LYS A 28 -5.87 8.34 15.93
C LYS A 28 -7.25 8.13 15.33
N ALA A 29 -7.95 9.21 14.98
CA ALA A 29 -9.26 9.13 14.33
C ALA A 29 -9.16 8.62 12.88
N LEU A 30 -8.00 8.78 12.23
CA LEU A 30 -7.75 8.36 10.85
C LEU A 30 -7.13 6.95 10.75
N GLU A 31 -6.59 6.40 11.84
CA GLU A 31 -5.90 5.10 11.86
C GLU A 31 -6.68 3.97 11.16
N PRO A 32 -8.01 3.78 11.37
CA PRO A 32 -8.75 2.75 10.66
C PRO A 32 -8.70 2.93 9.14
N THR A 33 -8.91 4.15 8.67
CA THR A 33 -8.87 4.49 7.24
C THR A 33 -7.47 4.30 6.66
N LEU A 34 -6.42 4.68 7.39
CA LEU A 34 -5.03 4.51 6.95
C LEU A 34 -4.65 3.03 6.86
N ARG A 35 -5.17 2.19 7.77
CA ARG A 35 -5.00 0.73 7.72
C ARG A 35 -5.69 0.12 6.50
N ASP A 36 -6.92 0.54 6.21
CA ASP A 36 -7.64 0.07 5.02
C ASP A 36 -6.93 0.49 3.73
N GLN A 37 -6.37 1.71 3.68
CA GLN A 37 -5.55 2.17 2.56
C GLN A 37 -4.27 1.36 2.40
N ALA A 38 -3.53 1.10 3.48
CA ALA A 38 -2.31 0.30 3.43
C ALA A 38 -2.58 -1.11 2.88
N ARG A 39 -3.66 -1.75 3.33
CA ARG A 39 -4.09 -3.06 2.83
C ARG A 39 -4.50 -3.02 1.36
N GLY A 40 -5.25 -2.00 0.96
CA GLY A 40 -5.69 -1.84 -0.43
C GLY A 40 -4.50 -1.67 -1.37
N LEU A 41 -3.51 -0.88 -0.98
CA LEU A 41 -2.30 -0.65 -1.75
C LEU A 41 -1.39 -1.89 -1.81
N SER A 42 -1.23 -2.62 -0.70
CA SER A 42 -0.45 -3.87 -0.72
C SER A 42 -1.11 -4.93 -1.60
N ALA A 43 -2.44 -4.99 -1.64
CA ALA A 43 -3.16 -5.92 -2.52
C ALA A 43 -2.97 -5.60 -4.02
N VAL A 44 -2.65 -4.36 -4.39
CA VAL A 44 -2.31 -3.98 -5.78
C VAL A 44 -0.92 -4.46 -6.16
N GLU A 45 0.04 -4.41 -5.22
CA GLU A 45 1.39 -4.96 -5.44
C GLU A 45 1.35 -6.47 -5.73
N ASP A 46 0.43 -7.18 -5.06
CA ASP A 46 0.20 -8.60 -5.26
C ASP A 46 -0.68 -8.94 -6.48
N TYR A 47 -1.15 -7.94 -7.25
CA TYR A 47 -1.98 -8.20 -8.43
C TYR A 47 -1.10 -8.54 -9.65
N PRO A 48 -1.08 -9.79 -10.13
CA PRO A 48 -0.33 -10.14 -11.33
C PRO A 48 -0.99 -9.44 -12.52
N LEU A 49 -0.31 -8.45 -13.10
CA LEU A 49 -0.74 -7.89 -14.37
C LEU A 49 -0.65 -9.00 -15.43
N PRO A 50 -1.74 -9.34 -16.12
CA PRO A 50 -1.65 -10.23 -17.26
C PRO A 50 -0.77 -9.54 -18.30
N THR A 51 0.40 -10.10 -18.58
CA THR A 51 1.18 -9.72 -19.75
C THR A 51 0.36 -10.17 -20.96
N GLU A 52 -0.19 -9.21 -21.71
CA GLU A 52 -0.66 -9.50 -23.06
C GLU A 52 0.52 -10.10 -23.82
N GLU A 53 0.40 -11.36 -24.26
CA GLU A 53 1.37 -11.94 -25.17
C GLU A 53 1.45 -11.01 -26.38
N GLU A 54 2.65 -10.52 -26.71
CA GLU A 54 2.84 -9.77 -27.95
C GLU A 54 2.23 -10.60 -29.09
N PRO A 55 1.34 -10.01 -29.92
CA PRO A 55 0.81 -10.75 -31.04
C PRO A 55 2.01 -11.19 -31.87
N ALA A 56 2.18 -12.51 -32.00
CA ALA A 56 3.17 -13.09 -32.86
C ALA A 56 2.83 -12.65 -34.29
N PHE A 57 3.40 -11.52 -34.72
CA PHE A 57 3.40 -11.15 -36.13
C PHE A 57 4.16 -12.29 -36.82
N GLY A 58 3.37 -13.19 -37.43
CA GLY A 58 3.86 -14.39 -38.08
C GLY A 58 4.94 -14.06 -39.10
N LYS A 59 5.87 -15.01 -39.22
CA LYS A 59 7.06 -15.01 -40.08
C LYS A 59 6.86 -14.44 -41.48
#